data_AF-X0S524-F1
#
_entry.id   AF-X0S524-F1
#
_cell.length_a   1.000
_cell.length_b   1.000
_cell.length_c   1.000
_cell.angle_alpha   90.00
_cell.angle_beta   90.00
_cell.angle_gamma   90.00
#
_symmetry.space_group_name_H-M   'P 1'
#
loop_
_entity.id
_entity.type
_entity.pdbx_description
1 polymer ?
#
loop_
_entity_poly.entity_id
_entity_poly.type
_entity_poly.pdbx_seq_one_letter_code
_entity_poly.pdbx_strand_id
1 'polypeptide(L)'
;VEGAEPADGKVGKALRFAPPTPAAKLPASKPAAAPKAPAPKRPAAKRRGYYVQHHWSKDLPLTVRAMVQAGETLFIAGPPDVLDEDEARAGLARPEIKARIAEQDAALMGRKGALLWVVSTKDGGKLAEMKLAVPPVWDGMAAAGGRLYLATVDGKVVCLAGK
;
A
#
# COMPACT_ATOMS: atom_id res chain seq x y z
N VAL A 1 10.90 15.18 -10.52
CA VAL A 1 11.85 14.07 -10.80
C VAL A 1 13.13 14.69 -11.30
N GLU A 2 14.13 14.77 -10.43
CA GLU A 2 15.41 15.41 -10.71
C GLU A 2 16.26 14.44 -11.54
N GLY A 3 16.72 14.86 -12.72
CA GLY A 3 17.62 14.07 -13.58
C GLY A 3 17.05 13.48 -14.88
N ALA A 4 15.84 13.88 -15.31
CA ALA A 4 15.31 13.51 -16.62
C ALA A 4 15.31 14.74 -17.54
N GLU A 5 16.05 14.68 -18.65
CA GLU A 5 16.12 15.75 -19.64
C GLU A 5 15.36 15.36 -20.91
N PRO A 6 14.63 16.29 -21.56
CA PRO A 6 13.98 16.03 -22.84
C PRO A 6 15.02 15.82 -23.94
N ALA A 7 14.85 14.80 -24.77
CA ALA A 7 15.70 14.54 -25.93
C ALA A 7 14.91 14.05 -27.14
N ASP A 8 15.38 14.39 -28.34
CA ASP A 8 14.74 13.98 -29.58
C ASP A 8 15.03 12.50 -29.88
N GLY A 9 13.96 11.72 -30.01
CA GLY A 9 13.96 10.35 -30.52
C GLY A 9 13.63 10.33 -32.01
N LYS A 10 13.78 9.17 -32.65
CA LYS A 10 13.43 9.00 -34.08
C LYS A 10 11.95 9.22 -34.40
N VAL A 11 11.10 9.29 -33.37
CA VAL A 11 9.66 9.59 -33.46
C VAL A 11 9.28 10.56 -32.34
N GLY A 12 9.75 11.81 -32.42
CA GLY A 12 9.39 12.88 -31.47
C GLY A 12 10.21 12.92 -30.17
N LYS A 13 9.83 13.82 -29.26
CA LYS A 13 10.54 14.07 -28.00
C LYS A 13 10.23 13.02 -26.94
N ALA A 14 11.27 12.44 -26.35
CA ALA A 14 11.18 11.51 -25.24
C ALA A 14 12.06 11.98 -24.07
N LEU A 15 11.74 11.55 -22.85
CA LEU A 15 12.60 11.80 -21.68
C LEU A 15 13.78 10.83 -21.70
N ARG A 16 15.01 11.35 -21.72
CA ARG A 16 16.23 10.56 -21.59
C ARG A 16 16.70 10.58 -20.13
N PHE A 17 17.08 9.39 -19.66
CA PHE A 17 17.71 9.18 -18.37
C PHE A 17 19.19 8.83 -18.60
N ALA A 18 20.08 9.42 -17.82
CA ALA A 18 21.50 9.10 -17.89
C ALA A 18 21.75 7.63 -17.50
N PRO A 19 22.64 6.89 -18.20
CA PRO A 19 22.99 5.54 -17.79
C PRO A 19 23.70 5.56 -16.43
N PRO A 20 23.49 4.55 -15.56
CA PRO A 20 24.19 4.48 -14.29
C PRO A 20 25.70 4.29 -14.52
N THR A 21 26.51 5.11 -13.83
CA THR A 21 27.97 5.01 -13.81
C THR A 21 28.41 3.60 -13.38
N PRO A 22 29.42 2.97 -14.03
CA PRO A 22 29.86 1.65 -13.63
C PRO A 22 30.41 1.66 -12.19
N ALA A 23 30.09 0.62 -11.43
CA ALA A 23 30.52 0.44 -10.05
C ALA A 23 32.05 0.45 -9.92
N ALA A 24 32.57 1.26 -9.00
CA ALA A 24 33.98 1.28 -8.64
C ALA A 24 34.40 -0.07 -8.00
N LYS A 25 35.55 -0.59 -8.42
CA LYS A 25 36.17 -1.82 -7.89
C LYS A 25 36.41 -1.70 -6.37
N LEU A 26 36.07 -2.75 -5.61
CA LEU A 26 36.42 -2.85 -4.19
C LEU A 26 37.94 -3.02 -4.01
N PRO A 27 38.59 -2.32 -3.05
CA PRO A 27 39.98 -2.57 -2.70
C PRO A 27 40.13 -3.76 -1.74
N ALA A 28 41.26 -4.47 -1.86
CA ALA A 28 41.66 -5.62 -1.06
C ALA A 28 41.91 -5.26 0.43
N SER A 29 41.67 -6.23 1.32
CA SER A 29 41.78 -6.11 2.77
C SER A 29 43.24 -6.21 3.27
N LYS A 30 43.59 -5.36 4.25
CA LYS A 30 44.77 -5.49 5.12
C LYS A 30 44.33 -5.46 6.60
N PRO A 31 45.10 -6.04 7.53
CA PRO A 31 44.58 -6.59 8.79
C PRO A 31 44.37 -5.56 9.91
N ALA A 32 43.63 -6.04 10.92
CA ALA A 32 42.95 -5.30 11.97
C ALA A 32 43.86 -4.45 12.88
N ALA A 33 43.37 -3.25 13.21
CA ALA A 33 43.86 -2.40 14.29
C ALA A 33 42.71 -2.11 15.30
N ALA A 34 43.11 -1.90 16.56
CA ALA A 34 42.36 -1.87 17.81
C ALA A 34 41.14 -0.89 17.87
N PRO A 35 40.23 -1.03 18.88
CA PRO A 35 38.88 -0.49 18.83
C PRO A 35 38.87 1.04 18.94
N LYS A 36 38.21 1.72 17.99
CA LYS A 36 37.92 3.16 18.03
C LYS A 36 36.54 3.43 18.67
N ALA A 37 36.48 4.53 19.43
CA ALA A 37 35.32 5.07 20.13
C ALA A 37 34.04 5.15 19.26
N PRO A 38 32.83 5.13 19.87
CA PRO A 38 31.57 5.00 19.13
C PRO A 38 31.35 6.20 18.19
N ALA A 39 31.06 5.89 16.93
CA ALA A 39 30.75 6.89 15.91
C ALA A 39 29.51 7.72 16.28
N PRO A 40 29.46 9.01 15.94
CA PRO A 40 28.29 9.84 16.21
C PRO A 40 27.07 9.29 15.46
N LYS A 41 25.95 9.17 16.17
CA LYS A 41 24.67 8.71 15.60
C LYS A 41 24.28 9.61 14.43
N ARG A 42 24.13 9.03 13.22
CA ARG A 42 23.62 9.74 12.03
C ARG A 42 22.27 10.38 12.41
N PRO A 43 22.04 11.66 12.09
CA PRO A 43 20.74 12.27 12.33
C PRO A 43 19.68 11.48 11.56
N ALA A 44 18.57 11.18 12.23
CA ALA A 44 17.43 10.51 11.61
C ALA A 44 17.04 11.29 10.34
N ALA A 45 16.99 10.59 9.20
CA ALA A 45 16.55 11.19 7.96
C ALA A 45 15.16 11.79 8.19
N LYS A 46 15.02 13.11 8.04
CA LYS A 46 13.72 13.78 8.08
C LYS A 46 12.83 13.08 7.06
N ARG A 47 11.72 12.46 7.51
CA ARG A 47 10.68 11.92 6.61
C ARG A 47 10.32 13.05 5.65
N ARG A 48 10.54 12.86 4.35
CA ARG A 48 10.08 13.81 3.33
C ARG A 48 8.57 13.91 3.54
N GLY A 49 8.09 15.10 3.90
CA GLY A 49 6.65 15.32 4.11
C GLY A 49 5.85 15.00 2.85
N TYR A 50 4.56 14.75 2.99
CA TYR A 50 3.65 14.64 1.86
C TYR A 50 3.56 15.98 1.13
N TYR A 51 3.49 15.96 -0.20
CA TYR A 51 3.30 17.17 -1.02
C TYR A 51 1.90 17.80 -0.85
N VAL A 52 0.97 17.04 -0.27
CA VAL A 52 -0.40 17.44 0.03
C VAL A 52 -0.64 17.33 1.53
N GLN A 53 -1.36 18.31 2.08
CA GLN A 53 -1.80 18.26 3.48
C GLN A 53 -2.97 17.29 3.59
N HIS A 54 -2.79 16.23 4.36
CA HIS A 54 -3.84 15.26 4.61
C HIS A 54 -4.71 15.78 5.75
N HIS A 55 -6.04 15.64 5.62
CA HIS A 55 -6.94 15.89 6.75
C HIS A 55 -6.66 14.89 7.89
N TRP A 56 -6.35 13.65 7.54
CA TRP A 56 -5.94 12.58 8.44
C TRP A 56 -5.27 11.44 7.64
N SER A 57 -4.60 10.55 8.35
CA SER A 57 -4.00 9.33 7.79
C SER A 57 -4.05 8.24 8.85
N LYS A 58 -4.47 7.02 8.48
CA LYS A 58 -4.48 5.85 9.37
C LYS A 58 -4.09 4.59 8.61
N ASP A 59 -3.40 3.70 9.32
CA ASP A 59 -3.15 2.35 8.87
C ASP A 59 -4.43 1.51 9.02
N LEU A 60 -4.64 0.58 8.10
CA LEU A 60 -5.87 -0.21 7.99
C LEU A 60 -5.50 -1.69 7.96
N PRO A 61 -6.28 -2.57 8.61
CA PRO A 61 -6.06 -4.02 8.58
C PRO A 61 -6.68 -4.67 7.33
N LEU A 62 -6.88 -3.88 6.27
CA LEU A 62 -7.46 -4.35 5.02
C LEU A 62 -6.82 -3.61 3.84
N THR A 63 -6.52 -4.33 2.77
CA THR A 63 -6.07 -3.73 1.52
C THR A 63 -7.29 -3.16 0.82
N VAL A 64 -7.45 -1.83 0.82
CA VAL A 64 -8.64 -1.18 0.24
C VAL A 64 -8.72 -1.47 -1.26
N ARG A 65 -9.79 -2.16 -1.67
CA ARG A 65 -10.03 -2.57 -3.06
C ARG A 65 -11.18 -1.81 -3.71
N ALA A 66 -12.16 -1.42 -2.91
CA ALA A 66 -13.24 -0.53 -3.31
C ALA A 66 -13.50 0.50 -2.21
N MET A 67 -13.78 1.74 -2.60
CA MET A 67 -13.98 2.86 -1.70
C MET A 67 -15.09 3.75 -2.24
N VAL A 68 -16.01 4.20 -1.39
CA VAL A 68 -17.01 5.21 -1.77
C VAL A 68 -17.32 6.11 -0.58
N GLN A 69 -17.38 7.41 -0.82
CA GLN A 69 -17.81 8.39 0.18
C GLN A 69 -19.29 8.72 -0.03
N ALA A 70 -20.06 8.75 1.05
CA ALA A 70 -21.43 9.22 1.10
C ALA A 70 -21.59 10.20 2.27
N GLY A 71 -21.62 11.50 1.98
CA GLY A 71 -21.65 12.55 3.01
C GLY A 71 -20.40 12.52 3.90
N GLU A 72 -20.61 12.42 5.21
CA GLU A 72 -19.54 12.36 6.22
C GLU A 72 -19.01 10.94 6.49
N THR A 73 -19.46 9.97 5.70
CA THR A 73 -19.10 8.56 5.86
C THR A 73 -18.34 8.06 4.64
N LEU A 74 -17.19 7.45 4.89
CA LEU A 74 -16.37 6.75 3.91
C LEU A 74 -16.53 5.25 4.12
N PHE A 75 -17.00 4.54 3.08
CA PHE A 75 -17.05 3.09 3.06
C PHE A 75 -15.82 2.58 2.34
N ILE A 76 -15.10 1.65 2.97
CA ILE A 76 -13.96 0.97 2.36
C ILE A 76 -14.16 -0.53 2.49
N ALA A 77 -13.83 -1.28 1.43
CA ALA A 77 -13.89 -2.72 1.48
C ALA A 77 -12.71 -3.35 0.75
N GLY A 78 -12.29 -4.51 1.26
CA GLY A 78 -11.17 -5.23 0.71
C GLY A 78 -10.77 -6.45 1.53
N PRO A 79 -9.89 -7.29 0.98
CA PRO A 79 -9.34 -8.43 1.70
C PRO A 79 -8.52 -7.98 2.92
N PRO A 80 -8.36 -8.85 3.93
CA PRO A 80 -7.52 -8.56 5.09
C PRO A 80 -6.07 -8.30 4.66
N ASP A 81 -5.42 -7.36 5.36
CA ASP A 81 -3.99 -7.08 5.22
C ASP A 81 -3.23 -7.88 6.28
N VAL A 82 -2.46 -8.87 5.83
CA VAL A 82 -1.74 -9.84 6.69
C VAL A 82 -0.23 -9.75 6.56
N LEU A 83 0.29 -8.87 5.69
CA LEU A 83 1.70 -8.80 5.35
C LEU A 83 2.23 -7.38 5.55
N ASP A 84 3.15 -7.21 6.49
CA ASP A 84 3.98 -6.00 6.56
C ASP A 84 4.99 -6.00 5.40
N GLU A 85 4.85 -5.08 4.45
CA GLU A 85 5.68 -5.06 3.24
C GLU A 85 7.14 -4.68 3.51
N ASP A 86 7.42 -3.92 4.57
CA ASP A 86 8.78 -3.55 4.93
C ASP A 86 9.53 -4.74 5.54
N GLU A 87 8.87 -5.51 6.40
CA GLU A 87 9.37 -6.79 6.90
C GLU A 87 9.56 -7.77 5.74
N ALA A 88 8.57 -7.86 4.85
CA ALA A 88 8.62 -8.76 3.70
C ALA A 88 9.79 -8.44 2.77
N ARG A 89 9.98 -7.16 2.43
CA ARG A 89 11.07 -6.67 1.58
C ARG A 89 12.44 -6.98 2.17
N ALA A 90 12.62 -6.83 3.48
CA ALA A 90 13.87 -7.13 4.16
C ALA A 90 14.16 -8.64 4.28
N GLY A 91 13.11 -9.48 4.23
CA GLY A 91 13.16 -10.90 4.56
C GLY A 91 12.68 -11.86 3.48
N LEU A 92 12.69 -11.48 2.19
CA LEU A 92 12.07 -12.24 1.09
C LEU A 92 12.46 -13.74 1.01
N ALA A 93 13.68 -14.08 1.44
CA ALA A 93 14.19 -15.46 1.43
C ALA A 93 13.70 -16.30 2.62
N ARG A 94 13.22 -15.66 3.70
CA ARG A 94 12.83 -16.33 4.94
C ARG A 94 11.54 -17.13 4.75
N PRO A 95 11.45 -18.38 5.24
CA PRO A 95 10.27 -19.23 5.07
C PRO A 95 8.98 -18.60 5.64
N GLU A 96 9.07 -17.89 6.77
CA GLU A 96 7.91 -17.31 7.44
C GLU A 96 7.32 -16.16 6.61
N ILE A 97 8.19 -15.34 5.99
CA ILE A 97 7.79 -14.26 5.08
C ILE A 97 7.14 -14.82 3.82
N LYS A 98 7.69 -15.89 3.24
CA LYS A 98 7.08 -16.56 2.08
C LYS A 98 5.69 -17.09 2.39
N ALA A 99 5.49 -17.65 3.59
CA ALA A 99 4.18 -18.12 4.03
C ALA A 99 3.17 -16.97 4.14
N ARG A 100 3.56 -15.82 4.72
CA ARG A 100 2.68 -14.63 4.78
C ARG A 100 2.39 -14.03 3.41
N ILE A 101 3.37 -14.02 2.48
CA ILE A 101 3.13 -13.61 1.09
C ILE A 101 2.09 -14.51 0.42
N ALA A 102 2.19 -15.83 0.61
CA ALA A 102 1.20 -16.76 0.07
C ALA A 102 -0.19 -16.57 0.72
N GLU A 103 -0.24 -16.23 2.01
CA GLU A 103 -1.48 -15.90 2.71
C GLU A 103 -2.12 -14.62 2.17
N GLN A 104 -1.33 -13.56 1.96
CA GLN A 104 -1.78 -12.30 1.35
C GLN A 104 -2.29 -12.54 -0.08
N ASP A 105 -1.59 -13.34 -0.88
CA ASP A 105 -2.05 -13.71 -2.23
C ASP A 105 -3.40 -14.44 -2.18
N ALA A 106 -3.56 -15.40 -1.26
CA ALA A 106 -4.84 -16.06 -1.05
C ALA A 106 -5.96 -15.08 -0.65
N ALA A 107 -5.65 -14.07 0.18
CA ALA A 107 -6.59 -13.02 0.55
C ALA A 107 -6.97 -12.15 -0.66
N LEU A 108 -6.00 -11.72 -1.47
CA LEU A 108 -6.20 -10.92 -2.69
C LEU A 108 -7.05 -11.66 -3.74
N MET A 109 -6.91 -12.98 -3.81
CA MET A 109 -7.74 -13.88 -4.64
C MET A 109 -9.12 -14.18 -4.03
N GLY A 110 -9.46 -13.57 -2.90
CA GLY A 110 -10.76 -13.67 -2.24
C GLY A 110 -10.99 -14.93 -1.41
N ARG A 111 -9.96 -15.76 -1.21
CA ARG A 111 -10.08 -17.00 -0.42
C ARG A 111 -10.26 -16.77 1.09
N LYS A 112 -10.03 -15.54 1.54
CA LYS A 112 -10.19 -15.11 2.95
C LYS A 112 -11.40 -14.20 3.17
N GLY A 113 -12.26 -14.05 2.16
CA GLY A 113 -13.36 -13.08 2.17
C GLY A 113 -12.86 -11.64 2.15
N ALA A 114 -13.61 -10.73 2.76
CA ALA A 114 -13.25 -9.33 2.90
C ALA A 114 -13.80 -8.69 4.17
N LEU A 115 -13.32 -7.50 4.47
CA LEU A 115 -13.87 -6.59 5.47
C LEU A 115 -14.50 -5.40 4.76
N LEU A 116 -15.66 -4.97 5.24
CA LEU A 116 -16.25 -3.67 4.95
C LEU A 116 -16.12 -2.82 6.22
N TRP A 117 -15.45 -1.68 6.11
CA TRP A 117 -15.39 -0.69 7.18
C TRP A 117 -16.20 0.54 6.80
N VAL A 118 -16.82 1.11 7.82
CA VAL A 118 -17.47 2.42 7.79
C VAL A 118 -16.55 3.36 8.56
N VAL A 119 -16.13 4.45 7.92
CA VAL A 119 -15.11 5.35 8.43
C VAL A 119 -15.64 6.79 8.43
N SER A 120 -15.38 7.52 9.52
CA SER A 120 -15.69 8.95 9.62
C SER A 120 -14.73 9.75 8.75
N THR A 121 -15.26 10.61 7.87
CA THR A 121 -14.42 11.50 7.05
C THR A 121 -13.80 12.63 7.85
N LYS A 122 -14.24 12.86 9.10
CA LYS A 122 -13.72 13.95 9.96
C LYS A 122 -12.32 13.65 10.48
N ASP A 123 -12.07 12.40 10.86
CA ASP A 123 -10.89 11.99 11.63
C ASP A 123 -10.32 10.63 11.19
N GLY A 124 -10.90 9.98 10.18
CA GLY A 124 -10.54 8.63 9.78
C GLY A 124 -10.90 7.57 10.83
N GLY A 125 -11.76 7.87 11.79
CA GLY A 125 -12.21 6.93 12.82
C GLY A 125 -13.07 5.80 12.25
N LYS A 126 -12.82 4.55 12.69
CA LYS A 126 -13.70 3.42 12.35
C LYS A 126 -15.02 3.56 13.12
N LEU A 127 -16.13 3.66 12.40
CA LEU A 127 -17.48 3.72 12.92
C LEU A 127 -18.12 2.34 13.03
N ALA A 128 -17.90 1.48 12.03
CA ALA A 128 -18.43 0.12 12.01
C ALA A 128 -17.58 -0.81 11.13
N GLU A 129 -17.77 -2.11 11.32
CA GLU A 129 -17.10 -3.17 10.57
C GLU A 129 -18.10 -4.30 10.28
N MET A 130 -18.00 -4.87 9.08
CA MET A 130 -18.74 -6.06 8.69
C MET A 130 -17.83 -7.01 7.89
N LYS A 131 -17.94 -8.31 8.16
CA LYS A 131 -17.27 -9.34 7.35
C LYS A 131 -18.09 -9.63 6.10
N LEU A 132 -17.42 -9.72 4.96
CA LEU A 132 -17.97 -10.12 3.68
C LEU A 132 -17.45 -11.50 3.32
N ALA A 133 -18.33 -12.37 2.83
CA ALA A 133 -17.93 -13.70 2.36
C ALA A 133 -17.05 -13.63 1.11
N VAL A 134 -17.28 -12.63 0.26
CA VAL A 134 -16.59 -12.44 -1.02
C VAL A 134 -16.11 -10.98 -1.12
N PRO A 135 -14.87 -10.73 -1.55
CA PRO A 135 -14.37 -9.36 -1.72
C PRO A 135 -15.07 -8.62 -2.87
N PRO A 136 -15.09 -7.28 -2.83
CA PRO A 136 -15.54 -6.48 -3.96
C PRO A 136 -14.58 -6.60 -5.14
N VAL A 137 -15.09 -6.37 -6.36
CA VAL A 137 -14.22 -6.08 -7.52
C VAL A 137 -13.50 -4.73 -7.31
N TRP A 138 -12.47 -4.48 -8.11
CA TRP A 138 -11.76 -3.20 -8.07
C TRP A 138 -12.73 -2.06 -8.37
N ASP A 139 -12.77 -1.06 -7.49
CA ASP A 139 -13.67 0.10 -7.60
C ASP A 139 -15.16 -0.26 -7.71
N GLY A 140 -15.53 -1.44 -7.19
CA GLY A 140 -16.86 -2.03 -7.36
C GLY A 140 -17.93 -1.55 -6.37
N MET A 141 -17.84 -0.32 -5.85
CA MET A 141 -18.77 0.17 -4.83
C MET A 141 -19.47 1.48 -5.23
N ALA A 142 -20.76 1.55 -4.93
CA ALA A 142 -21.56 2.75 -5.14
C ALA A 142 -22.52 2.97 -3.97
N ALA A 143 -22.83 4.22 -3.65
CA ALA A 143 -23.82 4.57 -2.64
C ALA A 143 -24.92 5.43 -3.27
N ALA A 144 -26.17 5.02 -3.14
CA ALA A 144 -27.32 5.74 -3.67
C ALA A 144 -28.60 5.37 -2.93
N GLY A 145 -29.51 6.34 -2.75
CA GLY A 145 -30.82 6.10 -2.13
C GLY A 145 -30.76 5.48 -0.73
N GLY A 146 -29.78 5.87 0.08
CA GLY A 146 -29.59 5.33 1.44
C GLY A 146 -29.06 3.89 1.49
N ARG A 147 -28.55 3.37 0.37
CA ARG A 147 -28.05 1.99 0.23
C ARG A 147 -26.63 2.00 -0.31
N LEU A 148 -25.87 0.98 0.09
CA LEU A 148 -24.53 0.69 -0.43
C LEU A 148 -24.62 -0.53 -1.35
N TYR A 149 -24.08 -0.40 -2.56
CA TYR A 149 -24.03 -1.44 -3.57
C TYR A 149 -22.59 -1.91 -3.75
N LEU A 150 -22.37 -3.22 -3.78
CA LEU A 150 -21.07 -3.83 -3.98
C LEU A 150 -21.15 -4.86 -5.10
N ALA A 151 -20.34 -4.71 -6.14
CA ALA A 151 -20.07 -5.77 -7.10
C ALA A 151 -18.95 -6.67 -6.55
N THR A 152 -19.18 -7.97 -6.43
CA THR A 152 -18.26 -8.94 -5.84
C THR A 152 -17.54 -9.77 -6.90
N VAL A 153 -16.36 -10.31 -6.57
CA VAL A 153 -15.54 -11.07 -7.54
C VAL A 153 -16.19 -12.36 -8.04
N ASP A 154 -17.22 -12.86 -7.36
CA ASP A 154 -18.05 -14.00 -7.80
C ASP A 154 -19.19 -13.59 -8.76
N GLY A 155 -19.20 -12.35 -9.24
CA GLY A 155 -20.12 -11.86 -10.26
C GLY A 155 -21.49 -11.45 -9.72
N LYS A 156 -21.64 -11.24 -8.41
CA LYS A 156 -22.90 -10.79 -7.80
C LYS A 156 -22.86 -9.29 -7.49
N VAL A 157 -24.05 -8.70 -7.38
CA VAL A 157 -24.24 -7.36 -6.82
C VAL A 157 -25.00 -7.48 -5.51
N VAL A 158 -24.41 -7.01 -4.42
CA VAL A 158 -24.98 -7.01 -3.09
C VAL A 158 -25.47 -5.61 -2.77
N CYS A 159 -26.71 -5.49 -2.30
CA CYS A 159 -27.27 -4.25 -1.77
C CYS A 159 -27.34 -4.35 -0.24
N LEU A 160 -26.71 -3.40 0.44
CA LEU A 160 -26.74 -3.26 1.89
C LEU A 160 -27.52 -2.00 2.26
N ALA A 161 -28.37 -2.11 3.28
CA ALA A 161 -29.09 -0.98 3.85
C ALA A 161 -28.61 -0.74 5.29
N GLY A 162 -28.51 0.53 5.68
CA GLY A 162 -28.29 0.90 7.08
C GLY A 162 -29.51 0.54 7.93
N LYS A 163 -29.27 0.14 9.18
CA LYS A 163 -30.31 0.12 10.21
C LYS A 163 -30.46 1.51 10.82
#